data_AF-D9X0C2-F1
#
_entry.id   AF-D9X0C2-F1
#
_cell.length_a   1.000
_cell.length_b   1.000
_cell.length_c   1.000
_cell.angle_alpha   90.00
_cell.angle_beta   90.00
_cell.angle_gamma   90.00
#
_symmetry.space_group_name_H-M   'P 1'
#
loop_
_entity.id
_entity.type
_entity.pdbx_description
1 polymer ?
#
loop_
_entity_poly.entity_id
_entity_poly.type
_entity_poly.pdbx_seq_one_letter_code
_entity_poly.pdbx_strand_id
1 'polypeptide(L)' 'MNLSLGVKGLIVVICILISVIVAMVAGVISHRPNTPKGPAFLYGGGVFGGSLTLCLVVLTSLGVL' A
#
# COMPACT_ATOMS: atom_id res chain seq x y z
N MET A 1 -8.72 13.90 -14.14
CA MET A 1 -8.55 15.25 -13.55
C MET A 1 -7.30 15.91 -14.16
N ASN A 2 -7.33 17.18 -14.54
CA ASN A 2 -6.15 17.89 -15.10
C ASN A 2 -5.25 18.42 -13.96
N LEU A 3 -4.53 17.51 -13.31
CA LEU A 3 -3.56 17.83 -12.25
C LEU A 3 -2.15 17.96 -12.84
N SER A 4 -1.37 18.90 -12.30
CA SER A 4 0.05 19.05 -12.65
C SER A 4 0.82 17.75 -12.36
N LEU A 5 1.83 17.44 -13.19
CA LEU A 5 2.69 16.24 -13.07
C LEU A 5 3.27 16.07 -11.66
N GLY A 6 3.69 17.17 -11.02
CA GLY A 6 4.21 17.14 -9.66
C GLY A 6 3.17 16.69 -8.63
N VAL A 7 1.91 17.11 -8.80
CA VAL A 7 0.81 16.71 -7.91
C VAL A 7 0.43 15.25 -8.13
N LYS A 8 0.38 14.79 -9.38
CA LYS A 8 0.18 13.36 -9.69
C LYS A 8 1.25 12.49 -9.00
N GLY A 9 2.52 12.87 -9.14
CA GLY A 9 3.63 12.18 -8.50
C GLY A 9 3.51 12.16 -6.96
N LEU A 10 3.18 13.30 -6.35
CA LEU A 10 3.00 13.39 -4.91
C LEU A 10 1.87 12.48 -4.41
N ILE A 11 0.75 12.42 -5.12
CA ILE A 11 -0.38 11.54 -4.78
C ILE A 11 0.04 10.06 -4.84
N VAL A 12 0.78 9.66 -5.87
CA VAL A 12 1.29 8.28 -5.99
C VAL A 12 2.20 7.94 -4.83
N VAL A 13 3.12 8.83 -4.46
CA VAL A 13 4.01 8.64 -3.30
C VAL A 13 3.20 8.51 -2.01
N ILE A 14 2.16 9.33 -1.81
CA ILE A 14 1.28 9.22 -0.65
C ILE A 14 0.55 7.86 -0.63
N CYS A 15 0.01 7.40 -1.76
CA CYS A 15 -0.61 6.06 -1.86
C CYS A 15 0.38 4.95 -1.48
N ILE A 16 1.63 5.04 -1.94
CA ILE A 16 2.69 4.07 -1.57
C ILE A 16 2.95 4.10 -0.07
N LEU A 17 3.15 5.28 0.53
CA LEU A 17 3.43 5.42 1.96
C LEU A 17 2.27 4.89 2.83
N ILE A 18 1.03 5.19 2.46
CA ILE A 18 -0.16 4.66 3.14
C ILE A 18 -0.21 3.13 3.02
N SER A 19 0.03 2.58 1.82
CA SER A 19 0.06 1.13 1.59
C SER A 19 1.13 0.44 2.44
N VAL A 20 2.29 1.07 2.62
CA VAL A 20 3.36 0.59 3.51
C VAL A 20 2.90 0.57 4.98
N ILE A 21 2.21 1.62 5.44
CA ILE A 21 1.68 1.66 6.81
C ILE A 21 0.64 0.55 7.02
N VAL A 22 -0.30 0.38 6.08
CA VAL A 22 -1.34 -0.67 6.15
C VAL A 22 -0.70 -2.07 6.17
N ALA A 23 0.32 -2.29 5.35
CA ALA A 23 1.08 -3.53 5.33
C ALA A 23 1.81 -3.83 6.65
N MET A 24 2.44 -2.82 7.26
CA MET A 24 3.09 -2.98 8.57
C MET A 24 2.07 -3.34 9.64
N VAL A 25 0.94 -2.62 9.71
CA VAL A 25 -0.13 -2.89 10.67
C VAL A 25 -0.67 -4.30 10.49
N ALA A 26 -0.94 -4.72 9.25
CA ALA A 26 -1.44 -6.05 8.95
C ALA A 26 -0.45 -7.16 9.32
N GLY A 27 0.85 -6.96 9.05
CA GLY A 27 1.90 -7.88 9.48
C GLY A 27 1.99 -8.00 10.99
N VAL A 28 1.90 -6.88 11.72
CA VAL A 28 1.92 -6.87 13.20
C VAL A 28 0.69 -7.58 13.76
N ILE A 29 -0.51 -7.31 13.23
CA ILE A 29 -1.75 -7.99 13.66
C ILE A 29 -1.68 -9.50 13.37
N SER A 30 -1.09 -9.89 12.24
CA SER A 30 -0.92 -11.29 11.86
C SER A 30 0.14 -12.03 12.69
N HIS A 31 1.04 -11.33 13.38
CA HIS A 31 2.16 -11.94 14.07
C HIS A 31 1.71 -12.65 15.36
N ARG A 32 2.19 -13.88 15.57
CA ARG A 32 1.99 -14.60 16.83
C ARG A 32 3.30 -14.66 17.64
N PRO A 33 3.26 -14.50 18.99
CA PRO A 33 4.47 -14.36 19.82
C PRO A 33 5.50 -15.47 19.69
N ASN A 34 5.05 -16.72 19.46
CA ASN A 34 5.91 -17.90 19.39
C ASN A 34 6.13 -18.43 17.97
N THR A 35 5.86 -17.62 16.95
CA THR A 35 6.04 -18.01 15.54
C THR A 35 7.19 -17.26 14.88
N PRO A 36 7.86 -17.86 13.88
CA PRO A 36 8.82 -17.13 13.05
C PRO A 36 8.21 -15.86 12.46
N LYS A 37 9.02 -14.82 12.27
CA LYS A 37 8.58 -13.53 11.72
C LYS A 37 8.27 -13.58 10.21
N GLY A 38 8.80 -14.59 9.50
CA GLY A 38 8.67 -14.76 8.05
C GLY A 38 7.22 -14.74 7.55
N PRO A 39 6.31 -15.58 8.08
CA PRO A 39 4.89 -15.57 7.71
C PRO A 39 4.21 -14.22 7.88
N ALA A 40 4.47 -13.51 8.98
CA ALA A 40 3.90 -12.18 9.24
C ALA A 40 4.43 -11.14 8.23
N PHE A 41 5.70 -11.22 7.86
CA PHE A 41 6.30 -10.37 6.84
C PHE A 41 5.72 -10.64 5.44
N LEU A 42 5.57 -11.92 5.06
CA LEU A 42 4.95 -12.30 3.79
C LEU A 42 3.48 -11.85 3.72
N TYR A 43 2.74 -11.97 4.82
CA TYR A 43 1.37 -11.47 4.93
C TYR A 43 1.33 -9.95 4.73
N GLY A 44 2.17 -9.20 5.45
CA GLY A 44 2.30 -7.75 5.28
C GLY A 44 2.66 -7.37 3.83
N GLY A 45 3.59 -8.08 3.19
CA GLY A 45 3.96 -7.86 1.80
C GLY A 45 2.80 -8.09 0.82
N GLY A 46 1.98 -9.12 1.04
CA GLY A 46 0.75 -9.35 0.28
C GLY A 46 -0.26 -8.21 0.44
N VAL A 47 -0.43 -7.71 1.67
CA VAL A 47 -1.30 -6.57 1.97
C VAL A 47 -0.78 -5.28 1.34
N PHE A 48 0.54 -5.06 1.31
CA PHE A 48 1.16 -3.96 0.57
C PHE A 48 0.80 -4.01 -0.91
N GLY A 49 1.03 -5.17 -1.55
CA GLY A 49 0.71 -5.38 -2.96
C GLY A 49 -0.77 -5.10 -3.25
N GLY A 50 -1.68 -5.70 -2.49
CA GLY A 50 -3.12 -5.51 -2.68
C GLY A 50 -3.59 -4.07 -2.49
N SER A 51 -3.14 -3.41 -1.42
CA SER A 51 -3.52 -2.02 -1.12
C SER A 51 -2.96 -1.04 -2.15
N LEU A 52 -1.71 -1.22 -2.58
CA LEU A 52 -1.10 -0.39 -3.61
C LEU A 52 -1.81 -0.56 -4.96
N THR A 53 -2.08 -1.80 -5.38
CA THR A 53 -2.81 -2.08 -6.63
C THR A 53 -4.20 -1.45 -6.59
N LEU A 54 -4.93 -1.56 -5.48
CA LEU A 54 -6.22 -0.91 -5.32
C LEU A 54 -6.11 0.61 -5.45
N CYS A 55 -5.12 1.22 -4.79
CA CYS A 55 -4.82 2.66 -4.88
C CYS A 55 -4.59 3.09 -6.35
N LEU A 56 -3.77 2.34 -7.08
CA LEU A 56 -3.46 2.61 -8.48
C LEU A 56 -4.70 2.47 -9.38
N VAL A 57 -5.50 1.42 -9.19
CA VAL A 57 -6.75 1.23 -9.94
C VAL A 57 -7.73 2.39 -9.71
N VAL A 58 -7.85 2.86 -8.46
CA VAL A 58 -8.66 4.03 -8.12
C VAL A 58 -8.11 5.29 -8.78
N LEU A 59 -6.80 5.52 -8.72
CA LEU A 59 -6.17 6.67 -9.39
C LEU A 59 -6.39 6.65 -10.90
N THR A 60 -6.33 5.48 -11.53
CA THR A 60 -6.63 5.30 -12.95
C THR A 60 -8.11 5.55 -13.25
N SER A 61 -9.03 5.04 -12.44
CA SER A 61 -10.47 5.24 -12.67
C SER A 61 -10.93 6.69 -12.47
N LEU A 62 -10.27 7.45 -11.59
CA LEU A 62 -10.47 8.91 -11.45
C LEU A 62 -9.78 9.73 -12.57
N GLY A 63 -9.02 9.07 -13.46
CA GLY A 63 -8.23 9.73 -14.50
C GLY A 63 -7.15 10.67 -13.91
N VAL A 64 -6.62 10.30 -12.74
CA VAL A 64 -5.48 10.97 -12.09
C VAL A 64 -4.18 10.34 -12.56
N LEU A 65 -4.12 9.03 -12.76
CA LEU A 65 -3.07 8.39 -13.54
C LEU A 65 -3.36 8.60 -15.02
#